data_AF-A0A1K1PS72-F1
#
_entry.id   AF-A0A1K1PS72-F1
#
_cell.length_a   1.000
_cell.length_b   1.000
_cell.length_c   1.000
_cell.angle_alpha   90.00
_cell.angle_beta   90.00
_cell.angle_gamma   90.00
#
_symmetry.space_group_name_H-M   'P 1'
#
loop_
_entity.id
_entity.type
_entity.pdbx_description
1 polymer ?
#
loop_
_entity_poly.entity_id
_entity_poly.type
_entity_poly.pdbx_seq_one_letter_code
_entity_poly.pdbx_strand_id
1 'polypeptide(L)'
;MTSRELTALMEKSPVSCHKALVKEYGRYVYAIAYNKLRGCGTNEDIEECVSDVFAALFMQCEYDLSSENDLKYLIGTIAKRKAIDYFRSLTARESHISESDENDMRELVSDFSVDERVDRSELRRVLLDKIDELGEPDSTILIQKFYYNRNSNEIAESVSMTASAVRQRCARAMDKLRTKLVEVGMGR
;
A
#
# COMPACT_ATOMS: atom_id res chain seq x y z
N MET A 1 -3.82 9.04 19.16
CA MET A 1 -2.54 9.52 19.69
C MET A 1 -1.93 10.49 18.69
N THR A 2 -1.57 11.69 19.14
CA THR A 2 -0.91 12.72 18.31
C THR A 2 0.60 12.58 18.37
N SER A 3 1.31 13.12 17.38
CA SER A 3 2.78 13.11 17.34
C SER A 3 3.40 13.71 18.60
N ARG A 4 2.78 14.77 19.18
CA ARG A 4 3.23 15.41 20.44
C ARG A 4 3.07 14.52 21.66
N GLU A 5 1.98 13.77 21.76
CA GLU A 5 1.78 12.79 22.85
C GLU A 5 2.83 11.68 22.79
N LEU A 6 3.23 11.31 21.57
CA LEU A 6 4.22 10.27 21.31
C LEU A 6 5.63 10.71 21.71
N THR A 7 6.03 11.95 21.36
CA THR A 7 7.31 12.53 21.79
C THR A 7 7.42 12.59 23.31
N ALA A 8 6.36 13.07 23.98
CA ALA A 8 6.32 13.15 25.44
C ALA A 8 6.39 11.78 26.15
N LEU A 9 5.87 10.72 25.51
CA LEU A 9 6.00 9.35 25.99
C LEU A 9 7.42 8.79 25.78
N MET A 10 8.06 9.18 24.68
CA MET A 10 9.42 8.73 24.34
C MET A 10 10.47 9.34 25.28
N GLU A 11 10.31 10.61 25.67
CA GLU A 11 11.16 11.26 26.68
C GLU A 11 11.06 10.62 28.06
N LYS A 12 9.90 10.03 28.41
CA LYS A 12 9.69 9.36 29.70
C LYS A 12 10.23 7.93 29.73
N SER A 13 9.94 7.14 28.69
CA SER A 13 10.42 5.76 28.57
C SER A 13 10.19 5.21 27.16
N PRO A 14 11.27 4.82 26.44
CA PRO A 14 11.21 4.10 25.17
C PRO A 14 10.22 2.92 25.15
N VAL A 15 10.22 2.11 26.22
CA VAL A 15 9.40 0.91 26.34
C VAL A 15 7.90 1.25 26.46
N SER A 16 7.58 2.32 27.17
CA SER A 16 6.19 2.75 27.37
C SER A 16 5.60 3.34 26.08
N CYS A 17 6.41 4.09 25.32
CA CYS A 17 6.05 4.58 23.99
C CYS A 17 5.74 3.43 23.03
N HIS A 18 6.64 2.44 22.94
CA HIS A 18 6.45 1.27 22.10
C HIS A 18 5.15 0.51 22.45
N LYS A 19 4.90 0.28 23.74
CA LYS A 19 3.67 -0.41 24.20
C LYS A 19 2.40 0.36 23.83
N ALA A 20 2.42 1.69 23.92
CA ALA A 20 1.28 2.54 23.53
C ALA A 20 1.01 2.46 22.01
N LEU A 21 2.07 2.53 21.19
CA LEU A 21 1.99 2.38 19.74
C LEU A 21 1.39 1.04 19.32
N VAL A 22 1.89 -0.06 19.87
CA VAL A 22 1.38 -1.41 19.57
C VAL A 22 -0.08 -1.55 20.00
N LYS A 23 -0.45 -1.03 21.17
CA LYS A 23 -1.83 -1.09 21.66
C LYS A 23 -2.80 -0.35 20.75
N GLU A 24 -2.42 0.83 20.25
CA GLU A 24 -3.31 1.68 19.47
C GLU A 24 -3.35 1.30 17.98
N TYR A 25 -2.19 1.00 17.39
CA TYR A 25 -2.07 0.76 15.95
C TYR A 25 -1.82 -0.69 15.58
N GLY A 26 -1.65 -1.61 16.53
CA GLY A 26 -1.32 -3.01 16.27
C GLY A 26 -2.32 -3.70 15.33
N ARG A 27 -3.63 -3.51 15.56
CA ARG A 27 -4.68 -4.07 14.68
C ARG A 27 -4.63 -3.47 13.26
N TYR A 28 -4.30 -2.19 13.15
CA TYR A 28 -4.21 -1.50 11.86
C TYR A 28 -3.01 -1.98 11.06
N VAL A 29 -1.82 -2.04 11.67
CA VAL A 29 -0.60 -2.56 11.05
C VAL A 29 -0.76 -4.03 10.68
N TYR A 30 -1.31 -4.85 11.59
CA TYR A 30 -1.60 -6.27 11.33
C TYR A 30 -2.53 -6.43 10.13
N ALA A 31 -3.60 -5.63 10.03
CA ALA A 31 -4.51 -5.71 8.90
C ALA A 31 -3.80 -5.39 7.57
N ILE A 32 -2.87 -4.44 7.54
CA ILE A 32 -2.09 -4.12 6.33
C ILE A 32 -1.19 -5.30 5.94
N ALA A 33 -0.40 -5.80 6.90
CA ALA A 33 0.51 -6.92 6.68
C ALA A 33 -0.26 -8.19 6.25
N TYR A 34 -1.31 -8.55 6.99
CA TYR A 34 -2.16 -9.71 6.71
C TYR A 34 -2.79 -9.64 5.31
N ASN A 35 -3.39 -8.51 4.93
CA ASN A 35 -4.02 -8.39 3.62
C ASN A 35 -3.02 -8.58 2.48
N LYS A 36 -1.75 -8.20 2.69
CA LYS A 36 -0.70 -8.32 1.68
C LYS A 36 -0.06 -9.71 1.64
N LEU A 37 0.16 -10.33 2.80
CA LEU A 37 0.96 -11.54 2.94
C LEU A 37 0.15 -12.83 3.07
N ARG A 38 -1.15 -12.79 3.40
CA ARG A 38 -1.97 -14.00 3.63
C ARG A 38 -2.00 -15.02 2.48
N GLY A 39 -1.63 -14.60 1.26
CA GLY A 39 -1.61 -15.46 0.08
C GLY A 39 -0.24 -16.07 -0.25
N CYS A 40 0.84 -15.64 0.42
CA CYS A 40 2.21 -16.07 0.11
C CYS A 40 3.09 -16.34 1.35
N GLY A 41 2.72 -15.78 2.51
CA GLY A 41 3.45 -15.92 3.77
C GLY A 41 2.65 -16.66 4.83
N THR A 42 3.36 -17.12 5.86
CA THR A 42 2.83 -17.73 7.06
C THR A 42 2.34 -16.67 8.06
N ASN A 43 1.68 -17.11 9.14
CA ASN A 43 1.35 -16.21 10.24
C ASN A 43 2.59 -15.63 10.93
N GLU A 44 3.69 -16.38 10.95
CA GLU A 44 4.98 -15.93 11.52
C GLU A 44 5.55 -14.79 10.69
N ASP A 45 5.55 -14.90 9.35
CA ASP A 45 6.00 -13.82 8.45
C ASP A 45 5.16 -12.54 8.63
N ILE A 46 3.87 -12.68 8.90
CA ILE A 46 2.96 -11.55 9.17
C ILE A 46 3.32 -10.88 10.49
N GLU A 47 3.55 -11.65 11.56
CA GLU A 47 3.93 -11.14 12.87
C GLU A 47 5.32 -10.47 12.86
N GLU A 48 6.26 -11.04 12.10
CA GLU A 48 7.58 -10.46 11.88
C GLU A 48 7.48 -9.12 11.14
N CYS A 49 6.72 -9.07 10.04
CA CYS A 49 6.46 -7.84 9.31
C CYS A 49 5.83 -6.76 10.21
N VAL A 50 4.89 -7.11 11.10
CA VAL A 50 4.30 -6.16 12.06
C VAL A 50 5.34 -5.65 13.04
N SER A 51 6.20 -6.52 13.55
CA SER A 51 7.29 -6.18 14.47
C SER A 51 8.28 -5.21 13.82
N ASP A 52 8.67 -5.48 12.57
CA ASP A 52 9.55 -4.63 11.77
C ASP A 52 8.98 -3.23 11.51
N VAL A 53 7.67 -3.12 11.36
CA VAL A 53 7.00 -1.82 11.19
C VAL A 53 7.13 -1.00 12.47
N PHE A 54 6.87 -1.58 13.63
CA PHE A 54 7.02 -0.88 14.90
C PHE A 54 8.47 -0.56 15.23
N ALA A 55 9.43 -1.42 14.85
CA ALA A 55 10.85 -1.14 14.97
C ALA A 55 11.27 0.05 14.09
N ALA A 56 10.83 0.08 12.83
CA ALA A 56 11.09 1.19 11.90
C ALA A 56 10.45 2.50 12.37
N LEU A 57 9.21 2.44 12.87
CA LEU A 57 8.54 3.59 13.49
C LEU A 57 9.32 4.12 14.68
N PHE A 58 9.78 3.23 15.56
CA PHE A 58 10.53 3.60 16.75
C PHE A 58 11.82 4.33 16.39
N MET A 59 12.59 3.77 15.44
CA MET A 59 13.80 4.43 14.91
C MET A 59 13.46 5.80 14.31
N GLN A 60 12.39 5.92 13.52
CA GLN A 60 12.04 7.19 12.88
C GLN A 60 11.54 8.25 13.87
N CYS A 61 10.86 7.84 14.93
CA CYS A 61 10.46 8.74 16.01
C CYS A 61 11.68 9.35 16.71
N GLU A 62 12.76 8.60 16.92
CA GLU A 62 14.00 9.13 17.52
C GLU A 62 14.65 10.27 16.71
N TYR A 63 14.46 10.28 15.39
CA TYR A 63 15.15 11.21 14.49
C TYR A 63 14.30 12.40 14.01
N ASP A 64 12.97 12.28 13.88
CA ASP A 64 12.16 13.36 13.32
C ASP A 64 10.68 13.31 13.74
N LEU A 65 10.34 14.07 14.79
CA LEU A 65 8.95 14.26 15.26
C LEU A 65 8.45 15.69 15.01
N SER A 66 9.13 16.44 14.15
CA SER A 66 8.87 17.86 13.93
C SER A 66 7.66 18.15 13.02
N SER A 67 7.11 17.14 12.35
CA SER A 67 5.96 17.29 11.46
C SER A 67 4.65 16.87 12.11
N GLU A 68 3.65 17.75 12.07
CA GLU A 68 2.23 17.47 12.38
C GLU A 68 1.57 16.54 11.34
N ASN A 69 2.34 15.63 10.73
CA ASN A 69 1.79 14.62 9.85
C ASN A 69 0.92 13.66 10.67
N ASP A 70 -0.26 13.33 10.12
CA ASP A 70 -1.17 12.35 10.71
C ASP A 70 -0.42 11.04 10.94
N LEU A 71 -0.12 10.73 12.21
CA LEU A 71 0.68 9.58 12.64
C LEU A 71 0.15 8.28 12.02
N LYS A 72 -1.17 8.19 11.81
CA LYS A 72 -1.83 7.06 11.16
C LYS A 72 -1.41 6.90 9.70
N TYR A 73 -1.22 8.00 8.97
CA TYR A 73 -0.74 8.01 7.59
C TYR A 73 0.73 7.56 7.51
N LEU A 74 1.59 8.07 8.40
CA LEU A 74 2.99 7.64 8.50
C LEU A 74 3.10 6.14 8.77
N ILE A 75 2.38 5.65 9.79
CA ILE A 75 2.33 4.23 10.15
C ILE A 75 1.82 3.39 8.96
N GLY A 76 0.76 3.84 8.29
CA GLY A 76 0.22 3.16 7.12
C GLY A 76 1.24 3.06 5.98
N THR A 77 2.00 4.13 5.75
CA THR A 77 3.04 4.17 4.70
C THR A 77 4.17 3.19 5.00
N ILE A 78 4.69 3.17 6.23
CA ILE A 78 5.74 2.25 6.66
C ILE A 78 5.24 0.80 6.60
N ALA A 79 4.04 0.54 7.12
CA ALA A 79 3.40 -0.77 7.08
C ALA A 79 3.25 -1.30 5.65
N LYS A 80 2.76 -0.47 4.73
CA LYS A 80 2.58 -0.85 3.34
C LYS A 80 3.91 -1.18 2.67
N ARG A 81 4.95 -0.36 2.88
CA ARG A 81 6.28 -0.59 2.32
C ARG A 81 6.88 -1.91 2.82
N LYS A 82 6.91 -2.11 4.15
CA LYS A 82 7.42 -3.35 4.76
C LYS A 82 6.66 -4.58 4.26
N ALA A 83 5.33 -4.53 4.22
CA ALA A 83 4.54 -5.65 3.70
C ALA A 83 4.79 -5.95 2.22
N ILE A 84 5.07 -4.92 1.40
CA ILE A 84 5.48 -5.10 0.00
C ILE A 84 6.87 -5.74 -0.08
N ASP A 85 7.82 -5.32 0.75
CA ASP A 85 9.17 -5.88 0.77
C ASP A 85 9.15 -7.36 1.16
N TYR A 86 8.39 -7.72 2.19
CA TYR A 86 8.16 -9.11 2.59
C TYR A 86 7.47 -9.92 1.50
N PHE A 87 6.43 -9.36 0.87
CA PHE A 87 5.77 -10.03 -0.25
C PHE A 87 6.77 -10.34 -1.36
N ARG A 88 7.58 -9.35 -1.74
CA ARG A 88 8.61 -9.51 -2.76
C ARG A 88 9.65 -10.54 -2.36
N SER A 89 10.14 -10.56 -1.12
CA SER A 89 11.14 -11.55 -0.70
C SER A 89 10.59 -12.97 -0.70
N LEU A 90 9.34 -13.14 -0.25
CA LEU A 90 8.66 -14.44 -0.23
C LEU A 90 8.33 -14.94 -1.64
N THR A 91 8.02 -14.05 -2.58
CA THR A 91 7.71 -14.41 -3.97
C THR A 91 8.92 -14.35 -4.91
N ALA A 92 10.04 -13.72 -4.52
CA ALA A 92 11.25 -13.58 -5.36
C ALA A 92 11.91 -14.92 -5.71
N ARG A 93 11.58 -16.00 -4.98
CA ARG A 93 11.99 -17.35 -5.38
C ARG A 93 11.31 -17.83 -6.66
N GLU A 94 10.32 -17.10 -7.17
CA GLU A 94 9.54 -17.40 -8.38
C GLU A 94 9.77 -16.44 -9.56
N SER A 95 10.43 -15.28 -9.40
CA SER A 95 10.49 -14.28 -10.47
C SER A 95 11.68 -13.30 -10.37
N HIS A 96 12.49 -13.22 -11.44
CA HIS A 96 13.54 -12.20 -11.62
C HIS A 96 12.90 -10.81 -11.82
N ILE A 97 13.01 -9.93 -10.82
CA ILE A 97 12.41 -8.58 -10.81
C ILE A 97 13.30 -7.58 -11.59
N SER A 98 12.67 -6.75 -12.45
CA SER A 98 13.30 -5.62 -13.14
C SER A 98 12.98 -4.31 -12.41
N GLU A 99 14.01 -3.49 -12.14
CA GLU A 99 13.96 -2.18 -11.46
C GLU A 99 13.06 -1.12 -12.16
N SER A 100 12.65 -1.36 -13.41
CA SER A 100 11.89 -0.39 -14.22
C SER A 100 10.48 -0.09 -13.70
N ASP A 101 9.90 -0.95 -12.86
CA ASP A 101 8.49 -0.87 -12.46
C ASP A 101 8.23 -0.01 -11.21
N GLU A 102 9.28 0.40 -10.49
CA GLU A 102 9.18 1.21 -9.27
C GLU A 102 8.93 2.70 -9.55
N ASN A 103 9.40 3.19 -10.69
CA ASN A 103 9.27 4.60 -11.05
C ASN A 103 7.82 4.95 -11.44
N ASP A 104 7.17 4.06 -12.21
CA ASP A 104 5.78 4.23 -12.67
C ASP A 104 4.76 4.26 -11.50
N MET A 105 5.03 3.51 -10.42
CA MET A 105 4.16 3.50 -9.23
C MET A 105 4.22 4.80 -8.42
N ARG A 106 5.34 5.54 -8.47
CA ARG A 106 5.47 6.81 -7.72
C ARG A 106 4.71 7.95 -8.39
N GLU A 107 4.61 7.94 -9.71
CA GLU A 107 3.94 8.98 -10.48
C GLU A 107 2.40 8.88 -10.38
N LEU A 108 1.86 7.67 -10.22
CA LEU A 108 0.41 7.39 -10.23
C LEU A 108 -0.30 7.57 -8.87
N VAL A 109 0.43 7.71 -7.76
CA VAL A 109 -0.12 7.74 -6.39
C VAL A 109 -0.34 9.19 -5.88
N SER A 110 -0.08 10.21 -6.71
CA SER A 110 0.03 11.60 -6.25
C SER A 110 -1.28 12.40 -6.15
N ASP A 111 -2.46 11.84 -6.46
CA ASP A 111 -3.63 12.72 -6.77
C ASP A 111 -4.99 12.35 -6.17
N PHE A 112 -5.05 11.49 -5.14
CA PHE A 112 -6.33 11.13 -4.51
C PHE A 112 -6.48 11.75 -3.12
N SER A 113 -7.01 12.98 -3.07
CA SER A 113 -7.60 13.52 -1.85
C SER A 113 -9.05 13.06 -1.75
N VAL A 114 -9.30 12.01 -0.97
CA VAL A 114 -10.67 11.56 -0.67
C VAL A 114 -11.29 12.55 0.31
N ASP A 115 -12.41 13.17 -0.08
CA ASP A 115 -13.23 13.99 0.80
C ASP A 115 -13.73 13.14 1.99
N GLU A 116 -13.48 13.58 3.22
CA GLU A 116 -13.69 12.79 4.45
C GLU A 116 -15.16 12.42 4.72
N ARG A 117 -16.09 12.91 3.88
CA ARG A 117 -17.54 12.77 4.03
C ARG A 117 -18.16 11.60 3.26
N VAL A 118 -17.42 10.90 2.40
CA VAL A 118 -17.94 9.74 1.64
C VAL A 118 -17.76 8.47 2.47
N ASP A 119 -18.82 7.66 2.58
CA ASP A 119 -18.71 6.32 3.15
C ASP A 119 -17.64 5.53 2.38
N ARG A 120 -16.55 5.19 3.07
CA ARG A 120 -15.40 4.51 2.50
C ARG A 120 -15.77 3.16 1.87
N SER A 121 -16.91 2.57 2.25
CA SER A 121 -17.46 1.36 1.63
C SER A 121 -18.10 1.64 0.26
N GLU A 122 -18.88 2.72 0.13
CA GLU A 122 -19.47 3.17 -1.12
C GLU A 122 -18.38 3.58 -2.13
N LEU A 123 -17.40 4.35 -1.68
CA LEU A 123 -16.24 4.73 -2.51
C LEU A 123 -15.50 3.50 -3.04
N ARG A 124 -15.27 2.51 -2.17
CA ARG A 124 -14.60 1.27 -2.57
C ARG A 124 -15.42 0.49 -3.60
N ARG A 125 -16.75 0.43 -3.45
CA ARG A 125 -17.62 -0.23 -4.41
C ARG A 125 -17.54 0.44 -5.77
N VAL A 126 -17.73 1.76 -5.84
CA VAL A 126 -17.68 2.51 -7.09
C VAL A 126 -16.32 2.37 -7.77
N LEU A 127 -15.21 2.41 -7.01
CA LEU A 127 -13.88 2.21 -7.56
C LEU A 127 -13.72 0.82 -8.22
N LEU A 128 -14.17 -0.24 -7.54
CA LEU A 128 -14.11 -1.60 -8.08
C LEU A 128 -15.01 -1.75 -9.31
N ASP A 129 -16.22 -1.22 -9.28
CA ASP A 129 -17.14 -1.22 -10.42
C ASP A 129 -16.51 -0.52 -11.64
N LYS A 130 -15.82 0.63 -11.43
CA LYS A 130 -15.13 1.34 -12.51
C LYS A 130 -13.89 0.61 -13.04
N ILE A 131 -13.20 -0.16 -12.20
CA ILE A 131 -12.12 -1.04 -12.65
C ILE A 131 -12.68 -2.18 -13.50
N ASP A 132 -13.79 -2.79 -13.09
CA ASP A 132 -14.43 -3.89 -13.83
C ASP A 132 -14.96 -3.41 -15.20
N GLU A 133 -15.49 -2.18 -15.28
CA GLU A 133 -15.92 -1.56 -16.54
C GLU A 133 -14.79 -1.34 -17.58
N LEU A 134 -13.51 -1.43 -17.19
CA LEU A 134 -12.40 -1.34 -18.14
C LEU A 134 -12.29 -2.57 -19.06
N GLY A 135 -12.82 -3.71 -18.59
CA GLY A 135 -12.77 -4.99 -19.29
C GLY A 135 -11.40 -5.66 -19.27
N GLU A 136 -11.39 -6.95 -19.62
CA GLU A 136 -10.15 -7.72 -19.68
C GLU A 136 -9.32 -7.42 -20.93
N PRO A 137 -7.97 -7.45 -20.85
CA PRO A 137 -7.16 -7.68 -19.66
C PRO A 137 -6.86 -6.43 -18.80
N ASP A 138 -7.44 -5.25 -19.10
CA ASP A 138 -7.09 -3.99 -18.42
C ASP A 138 -7.44 -4.04 -16.92
N SER A 139 -8.61 -4.58 -16.56
CA SER A 139 -9.03 -4.77 -15.17
C SER A 139 -8.06 -5.67 -14.40
N THR A 140 -7.73 -6.85 -14.95
CA THR A 140 -6.76 -7.77 -14.34
C THR A 140 -5.39 -7.12 -14.19
N ILE A 141 -4.90 -6.39 -15.20
CA ILE A 141 -3.60 -5.71 -15.12
C ILE A 141 -3.58 -4.71 -13.96
N LEU A 142 -4.61 -3.88 -13.80
CA LEU A 142 -4.68 -2.92 -12.69
C LEU A 142 -4.76 -3.61 -11.33
N ILE A 143 -5.59 -4.64 -11.19
CA ILE A 143 -5.69 -5.39 -9.94
C ILE A 143 -4.35 -6.07 -9.60
N GLN A 144 -3.72 -6.74 -10.55
CA GLN A 144 -2.43 -7.40 -10.32
C GLN A 144 -1.32 -6.39 -9.98
N LYS A 145 -1.30 -5.24 -10.67
CA LYS A 145 -0.29 -4.19 -10.45
C LYS A 145 -0.49 -3.45 -9.13
N PHE A 146 -1.70 -2.98 -8.82
CA PHE A 146 -1.94 -2.08 -7.68
C PHE A 146 -2.44 -2.79 -6.42
N TYR A 147 -3.19 -3.89 -6.57
CA TYR A 147 -3.67 -4.66 -5.43
C TYR A 147 -2.67 -5.76 -5.04
N TYR A 148 -2.25 -6.59 -6.00
CA TYR A 148 -1.29 -7.66 -5.74
C TYR A 148 0.17 -7.23 -5.83
N ASN A 149 0.46 -5.99 -6.25
CA ASN A 149 1.83 -5.44 -6.36
C ASN A 149 2.77 -6.33 -7.19
N ARG A 150 2.23 -7.00 -8.21
CA ARG A 150 3.00 -7.79 -9.16
C ARG A 150 3.72 -6.87 -10.14
N ASN A 151 4.90 -7.30 -10.58
CA ASN A 151 5.65 -6.60 -11.62
C ASN A 151 5.12 -6.95 -13.02
N SER A 152 5.48 -6.15 -14.00
CA SER A 152 4.98 -6.30 -15.38
C SER A 152 5.35 -7.64 -16.03
N ASN A 153 6.42 -8.31 -15.60
CA ASN A 153 6.78 -9.66 -16.09
C ASN A 153 5.83 -10.71 -15.51
N GLU A 154 5.58 -10.69 -14.21
CA GLU A 154 4.64 -11.62 -13.54
C GLU A 154 3.20 -11.45 -14.05
N ILE A 155 2.81 -10.20 -14.30
CA ILE A 155 1.50 -9.91 -14.89
C ILE A 155 1.45 -10.44 -16.32
N ALA A 156 2.49 -10.19 -17.11
CA ALA A 156 2.59 -10.64 -18.49
C ALA A 156 2.43 -12.16 -18.62
N GLU A 157 3.02 -12.94 -17.72
CA GLU A 157 2.81 -14.39 -17.65
C GLU A 157 1.35 -14.74 -17.35
N SER A 158 0.73 -14.05 -16.39
CA SER A 158 -0.67 -14.32 -16.00
C SER A 158 -1.70 -13.98 -17.07
N VAL A 159 -1.45 -12.95 -17.89
CA VAL A 159 -2.38 -12.52 -18.96
C VAL A 159 -1.92 -12.91 -20.37
N SER A 160 -0.89 -13.74 -20.51
CA SER A 160 -0.32 -14.16 -21.80
C SER A 160 0.05 -12.99 -22.73
N MET A 161 0.72 -11.97 -22.17
CA MET A 161 1.18 -10.78 -22.90
C MET A 161 2.70 -10.61 -22.74
N THR A 162 3.29 -9.61 -23.41
CA THR A 162 4.67 -9.18 -23.11
C THR A 162 4.66 -8.14 -22.01
N ALA A 163 5.73 -8.06 -21.19
CA ALA A 163 5.85 -7.06 -20.13
C ALA A 163 5.76 -5.62 -20.67
N SER A 164 6.27 -5.37 -21.89
CA SER A 164 6.12 -4.07 -22.56
C SER A 164 4.66 -3.75 -22.86
N ALA A 165 3.89 -4.73 -23.37
CA ALA A 165 2.47 -4.56 -23.64
C ALA A 165 1.66 -4.36 -22.34
N VAL A 166 2.04 -5.02 -21.24
CA VAL A 166 1.46 -4.81 -19.91
C VAL A 166 1.68 -3.38 -19.42
N ARG A 167 2.91 -2.84 -19.47
CA ARG A 167 3.17 -1.44 -19.05
C ARG A 167 2.35 -0.44 -19.84
N GLN A 168 2.35 -0.60 -21.17
CA GLN A 168 1.57 0.23 -22.09
C GLN A 168 0.06 0.17 -21.82
N ARG A 169 -0.48 -1.02 -21.53
CA ARG A 169 -1.89 -1.18 -21.14
C ARG A 169 -2.17 -0.62 -19.76
N CYS A 170 -1.29 -0.82 -18.79
CA CYS A 170 -1.44 -0.31 -17.44
C CYS A 170 -1.57 1.22 -17.43
N ALA A 171 -0.72 1.93 -18.17
CA ALA A 171 -0.81 3.38 -18.33
C ALA A 171 -2.17 3.81 -18.93
N ARG A 172 -2.57 3.22 -20.06
CA ARG A 172 -3.86 3.51 -20.71
C ARG A 172 -5.07 3.17 -19.85
N ALA A 173 -5.01 2.06 -19.11
CA ALA A 173 -6.08 1.63 -18.21
C ALA A 173 -6.24 2.59 -17.03
N MET A 174 -5.12 3.11 -16.49
CA MET A 174 -5.13 4.15 -15.47
C MET A 174 -5.74 5.46 -15.99
N ASP A 175 -5.40 5.89 -17.20
CA ASP A 175 -5.99 7.09 -17.80
C ASP A 175 -7.51 6.95 -17.97
N LYS A 176 -7.97 5.80 -18.50
CA LYS A 176 -9.40 5.50 -18.61
C LYS A 176 -10.10 5.49 -17.24
N LEU A 177 -9.48 4.88 -16.23
CA LEU A 177 -10.02 4.83 -14.88
C LEU A 177 -10.16 6.24 -14.30
N ARG A 178 -9.16 7.10 -14.51
CA ARG A 178 -9.21 8.51 -14.08
C ARG A 178 -10.39 9.24 -14.70
N THR A 179 -10.59 9.12 -16.01
CA THR A 179 -11.75 9.72 -16.71
C THR A 179 -13.07 9.23 -16.12
N LYS A 180 -13.24 7.91 -15.93
CA LYS A 180 -14.45 7.33 -15.35
C LYS A 180 -14.71 7.79 -13.92
N LEU A 181 -13.67 8.01 -13.12
CA LEU A 181 -13.79 8.50 -11.74
C LEU A 181 -14.15 9.99 -11.69
N VAL A 182 -13.64 10.80 -12.61
CA VAL A 182 -14.03 12.21 -12.75
C VAL A 182 -15.50 12.35 -13.13
N GLU A 183 -16.01 11.51 -14.04
CA GLU A 183 -17.43 11.50 -14.45
C GLU A 183 -18.39 11.26 -13.28
N VAL A 184 -17.98 10.48 -12.27
CA VAL A 184 -18.79 10.18 -11.07
C VAL A 184 -18.45 11.10 -9.88
N GLY A 185 -17.66 12.16 -10.10
CA GLY A 185 -17.32 13.16 -9.08
C GLY A 185 -16.32 12.69 -8.03
N MET A 186 -15.51 11.67 -8.32
CA MET A 186 -14.54 11.05 -7.40
C MET A 186 -13.07 11.34 -7.73
N GLY A 187 -12.78 12.22 -8.70
CA GLY A 187 -11.42 12.63 -9.09
C GLY A 187 -11.34 14.14 -9.37
N ARG A 188 -10.13 14.71 -9.29
CA ARG A 188 -9.82 16.06 -9.79
C ARG A 188 -9.26 15.98 -11.21
#